data_AF-A0A395X5F6-F1
#
_entry.id   AF-A0A395X5F6-F1
#
_cell.length_a   1.000
_cell.length_b   1.000
_cell.length_c   1.000
_cell.angle_alpha   90.00
_cell.angle_beta   90.00
_cell.angle_gamma   90.00
#
_symmetry.space_group_name_H-M   'P 1'
#
loop_
_entity.id
_entity.type
_entity.pdbx_description
1 polymer ?
#
loop_
_entity_poly.entity_id
_entity_poly.type
_entity_poly.pdbx_seq_one_letter_code
_entity_poly.pdbx_strand_id
1 'polypeptide(L)'
;MDSCEKEFESASQEARRLAIALKRFTEVQDPVWKEKYQHYLSLRFRPAISELIRQGDFFRIQKLCQFVSITESALDTFIEEAVRLHREEILSFFLEFQKDHFGFHDHDFTF
;
A
#
# COMPACT_ATOMS: atom_id res chain seq x y z
N MET A 1 -0.14 16.60 -21.87
CA MET A 1 -1.02 15.78 -21.01
C MET A 1 -0.62 14.35 -21.23
N ASP A 2 0.08 13.79 -20.25
CA ASP A 2 0.54 12.41 -20.24
C ASP A 2 -0.69 11.49 -20.37
N SER A 3 -0.64 10.49 -21.27
CA SER A 3 -1.76 9.56 -21.48
C SER A 3 -2.31 8.97 -20.19
N CYS A 4 -1.46 8.75 -19.19
CA CYS A 4 -1.84 8.18 -17.90
C CYS A 4 -2.73 9.09 -17.04
N GLU A 5 -2.57 10.42 -17.12
CA GLU A 5 -3.38 11.37 -16.35
C GLU A 5 -4.82 11.38 -16.86
N LYS A 6 -4.96 11.42 -18.19
CA LYS A 6 -6.27 11.30 -18.85
C LYS A 6 -6.90 9.94 -18.61
N GLU A 7 -6.13 8.85 -18.64
CA GLU A 7 -6.65 7.52 -18.29
C GLU A 7 -7.09 7.46 -16.83
N PHE A 8 -6.36 8.07 -15.88
CA PHE A 8 -6.78 8.10 -14.48
C PHE A 8 -8.10 8.84 -14.26
N GLU A 9 -8.31 9.95 -14.98
CA GLU A 9 -9.55 10.75 -14.87
C GLU A 9 -10.72 10.11 -15.62
N SER A 10 -10.46 9.41 -16.74
CA SER A 10 -11.50 8.78 -17.57
C SER A 10 -11.79 7.32 -17.23
N ALA A 11 -10.93 6.66 -16.43
CA ALA A 11 -11.10 5.26 -16.06
C ALA A 11 -12.36 5.05 -15.22
N SER A 12 -13.34 4.36 -15.79
CA SER A 12 -14.55 3.91 -15.08
C SER A 12 -14.29 2.70 -14.17
N GLN A 13 -13.23 1.95 -14.44
CA GLN A 13 -12.84 0.79 -13.63
C GLN A 13 -11.89 1.19 -12.51
N GLU A 14 -12.30 0.99 -11.25
CA GLU A 14 -11.50 1.34 -10.07
C GLU A 14 -10.14 0.63 -10.04
N ALA A 15 -10.09 -0.64 -10.42
CA ALA A 15 -8.84 -1.40 -10.48
C ALA A 15 -7.80 -0.76 -11.44
N ARG A 16 -8.26 -0.24 -12.59
CA ARG A 16 -7.39 0.42 -13.55
C ARG A 16 -6.90 1.77 -13.04
N ARG A 17 -7.81 2.52 -12.40
CA ARG A 17 -7.49 3.79 -11.75
C ARG A 17 -6.46 3.63 -10.63
N LEU A 18 -6.60 2.57 -9.82
CA LEU A 18 -5.66 2.20 -8.78
C LEU A 18 -4.29 1.84 -9.35
N ALA A 19 -4.23 0.97 -10.37
CA ALA A 19 -2.97 0.60 -11.00
C ALA A 19 -2.20 1.81 -11.56
N ILE A 20 -2.92 2.77 -12.16
CA ILE A 20 -2.31 4.01 -12.65
C ILE A 20 -1.77 4.84 -11.48
N ALA A 21 -2.55 5.04 -10.42
CA ALA A 21 -2.11 5.80 -9.25
C ALA A 21 -0.88 5.16 -8.59
N LEU A 22 -0.89 3.84 -8.38
CA LEU A 22 0.24 3.08 -7.83
C LEU A 22 1.50 3.21 -8.68
N LYS A 23 1.37 3.18 -10.00
CA LYS A 23 2.52 3.35 -10.87
C LYS A 23 3.06 4.78 -10.84
N ARG A 24 2.16 5.76 -10.97
CA ARG A 24 2.51 7.17 -11.22
C ARG A 24 2.90 7.95 -9.97
N PHE A 25 2.46 7.59 -8.76
CA PHE A 25 2.79 8.38 -7.56
C PHE A 25 4.30 8.47 -7.26
N THR A 26 5.10 7.49 -7.73
CA THR A 26 6.56 7.49 -7.63
C THR A 26 7.27 8.08 -8.84
N GLU A 27 6.62 8.08 -10.01
CA GLU A 27 7.21 8.49 -11.29
C GLU A 27 6.89 9.95 -11.66
N VAL A 28 5.79 10.49 -11.14
CA VAL A 28 5.34 11.84 -11.48
C VAL A 28 6.19 12.90 -10.79
N GLN A 29 6.71 13.84 -11.58
CA GLN A 29 7.47 15.00 -11.07
C GLN A 29 6.56 16.19 -10.75
N ASP A 30 5.39 16.26 -11.39
CA ASP A 30 4.41 17.32 -11.15
C ASP A 30 3.84 17.19 -9.72
N PRO A 31 4.02 18.21 -8.87
CA PRO A 31 3.57 18.17 -7.48
C PRO A 31 2.04 18.10 -7.35
N VAL A 32 1.28 18.70 -8.27
CA VAL A 32 -0.18 18.70 -8.24
C VAL A 32 -0.71 17.29 -8.48
N TRP A 33 -0.15 16.59 -9.47
CA TRP A 33 -0.51 15.21 -9.75
C TRP A 33 -0.03 14.24 -8.67
N LYS A 34 1.16 14.48 -8.13
CA LYS A 34 1.69 13.71 -7.01
C LYS A 34 0.74 13.75 -5.82
N GLU A 35 0.29 14.94 -5.44
CA GLU A 35 -0.67 15.12 -4.34
C GLU A 35 -2.01 14.44 -4.65
N LYS A 36 -2.54 14.57 -5.88
CA LYS A 36 -3.76 13.87 -6.30
C LYS A 36 -3.64 12.36 -6.17
N TYR A 37 -2.53 11.76 -6.61
CA TYR A 37 -2.33 10.32 -6.51
C TYR A 37 -2.14 9.88 -5.05
N GLN A 38 -1.36 10.62 -4.26
CA GLN A 38 -1.20 10.34 -2.84
C GLN A 38 -2.52 10.40 -2.07
N HIS A 39 -3.34 11.43 -2.34
CA HIS A 39 -4.67 11.57 -1.75
C HIS A 39 -5.61 10.43 -2.16
N TYR A 40 -5.59 10.03 -3.44
CA TYR A 40 -6.39 8.90 -3.90
C TYR A 40 -5.95 7.59 -3.23
N LEU A 41 -4.64 7.35 -3.11
CA LEU A 41 -4.08 6.16 -2.50
C LEU A 41 -4.30 6.11 -0.98
N SER A 42 -4.32 7.26 -0.29
CA SER A 42 -4.64 7.29 1.15
C SER A 42 -6.09 6.89 1.41
N LEU A 43 -7.03 7.33 0.57
CA LEU A 43 -8.45 6.91 0.63
C LEU A 43 -8.64 5.43 0.31
N ARG A 44 -7.75 4.86 -0.51
CA ARG A 44 -7.80 3.49 -1.01
C ARG A 44 -6.59 2.69 -0.53
N PHE A 45 -6.14 2.92 0.71
CA PHE A 45 -4.90 2.35 1.20
C PHE A 45 -4.91 0.82 1.24
N ARG A 46 -5.98 0.21 1.75
CA ARG A 46 -6.13 -1.26 1.81
C ARG A 46 -6.03 -1.92 0.41
N PRO A 47 -6.85 -1.53 -0.59
CA PRO A 47 -6.72 -2.12 -1.92
C PRO A 47 -5.39 -1.77 -2.60
N ALA A 48 -4.81 -0.59 -2.32
CA ALA A 48 -3.48 -0.22 -2.82
C ALA A 48 -2.40 -1.19 -2.33
N ILE A 49 -2.30 -1.41 -1.01
CA ILE A 49 -1.33 -2.34 -0.43
C ILE A 49 -1.57 -3.77 -0.93
N SER A 50 -2.82 -4.24 -0.94
CA SER A 50 -3.16 -5.61 -1.38
C SER A 50 -2.68 -5.87 -2.82
N GLU A 51 -2.91 -4.90 -3.72
CA GLU A 51 -2.43 -5.01 -5.11
C GLU A 51 -0.89 -4.96 -5.19
N LEU A 52 -0.23 -4.13 -4.38
CA LEU A 52 1.23 -4.07 -4.32
C LEU A 52 1.84 -5.37 -3.78
N ILE A 53 1.23 -6.00 -2.77
CA ILE A 53 1.65 -7.33 -2.26
C ILE A 53 1.51 -8.37 -3.38
N ARG A 54 0.39 -8.33 -4.11
CA ARG A 54 0.17 -9.21 -5.25
C ARG A 54 1.22 -9.02 -6.33
N GLN A 55 1.62 -7.79 -6.61
CA GLN A 55 2.67 -7.45 -7.57
C GLN A 55 4.09 -7.75 -7.05
N GLY A 56 4.26 -7.88 -5.73
CA GLY A 56 5.58 -8.03 -5.12
C GLY A 56 6.39 -6.73 -5.13
N ASP A 57 5.73 -5.58 -5.17
CA ASP A 57 6.39 -4.28 -5.33
C ASP A 57 6.69 -3.64 -3.96
N PHE A 58 7.77 -4.14 -3.36
CA PHE A 58 8.22 -3.72 -2.04
C PHE A 58 8.52 -2.21 -1.96
N PHE A 59 9.20 -1.65 -2.97
CA PHE A 59 9.57 -0.24 -2.99
C PHE A 59 8.35 0.69 -2.87
N ARG A 60 7.27 0.39 -3.61
CA ARG A 60 6.04 1.19 -3.54
C ARG A 60 5.31 1.01 -2.21
N ILE A 61 5.33 -0.19 -1.62
CA ILE A 61 4.77 -0.44 -0.28
C ILE A 61 5.46 0.43 0.76
N GLN A 62 6.80 0.39 0.81
CA GLN A 62 7.57 1.19 1.77
C GLN A 62 7.23 2.67 1.65
N LYS A 63 7.14 3.20 0.41
CA LYS A 63 6.71 4.57 0.20
C LYS A 63 5.31 4.79 0.74
N LEU A 64 4.33 3.94 0.38
CA LEU A 64 2.94 4.11 0.82
C LEU A 64 2.81 4.16 2.35
N CYS A 65 3.54 3.29 3.05
CA CYS A 65 3.56 3.22 4.51
C CYS A 65 4.22 4.43 5.18
N GLN A 66 5.05 5.22 4.47
CA GLN A 66 5.69 6.42 5.04
C GLN A 66 4.72 7.60 5.23
N PHE A 67 3.60 7.62 4.53
CA PHE A 67 2.68 8.77 4.54
C PHE A 67 1.24 8.42 4.93
N VAL A 68 0.92 7.16 5.15
CA VAL A 68 -0.40 6.73 5.64
C VAL A 68 -0.24 5.97 6.95
N SER A 69 -0.96 6.39 7.99
CA SER A 69 -1.04 5.64 9.24
C SER A 69 -1.81 4.34 9.02
N ILE A 70 -1.14 3.22 9.25
CA ILE A 70 -1.72 1.88 9.17
C ILE A 70 -2.36 1.58 10.53
N THR A 71 -3.54 0.96 10.53
CA THR A 71 -4.14 0.42 11.76
C THR A 71 -3.66 -1.02 11.96
N GLU A 72 -3.48 -1.47 13.20
CA GLU A 72 -3.04 -2.84 13.53
C GLU A 72 -3.86 -3.92 12.79
N SER A 73 -5.19 -3.83 12.83
CA SER A 73 -6.08 -4.78 12.12
C SER A 73 -5.88 -4.83 10.60
N ALA A 74 -5.45 -3.73 9.98
CA ALA A 74 -5.15 -3.70 8.55
C ALA A 74 -3.79 -4.34 8.27
N LEU A 75 -2.82 -4.12 9.17
CA LEU A 75 -1.50 -4.71 9.09
C LEU A 75 -1.56 -6.23 9.19
N ASP A 76 -2.35 -6.78 10.13
CA ASP A 76 -2.54 -8.24 10.24
C ASP A 76 -3.10 -8.84 8.95
N THR A 77 -4.07 -8.17 8.33
CA THR A 77 -4.62 -8.60 7.03
C THR A 77 -3.51 -8.62 5.95
N PHE A 78 -2.64 -7.61 5.92
CA PHE A 78 -1.54 -7.55 4.94
C PHE A 78 -0.46 -8.61 5.19
N ILE A 79 -0.18 -8.93 6.46
CA ILE A 79 0.72 -10.01 6.86
C ILE A 79 0.17 -11.36 6.36
N GLU A 80 -1.10 -11.65 6.62
CA GLU A 80 -1.76 -12.86 6.13
C GLU A 80 -1.69 -12.97 4.60
N GLU A 81 -1.92 -11.87 3.88
CA GLU A 81 -1.81 -11.84 2.42
C GLU A 81 -0.37 -12.08 1.94
N ALA A 82 0.62 -11.45 2.57
CA ALA A 82 2.03 -11.63 2.24
C ALA A 82 2.49 -13.08 2.48
N VAL A 83 2.04 -13.71 3.57
CA VAL A 83 2.27 -15.14 3.86
C VAL A 83 1.65 -16.01 2.76
N ARG A 84 0.37 -15.81 2.45
CA ARG A 84 -0.36 -16.58 1.44
C ARG A 84 0.28 -16.50 0.05
N LEU A 85 0.85 -15.34 -0.29
CA LEU A 85 1.49 -15.08 -1.57
C LEU A 85 3.01 -15.32 -1.57
N HIS A 86 3.56 -15.86 -0.48
CA HIS A 86 5.00 -16.13 -0.31
C HIS A 86 5.88 -14.90 -0.60
N ARG A 87 5.46 -13.73 -0.10
CA ARG A 87 6.19 -12.46 -0.25
C ARG A 87 7.09 -12.23 0.96
N GLU A 88 8.21 -12.93 1.03
CA GLU A 88 9.11 -12.91 2.21
C GLU A 88 9.63 -11.51 2.54
N GLU A 89 10.13 -10.75 1.56
CA GLU A 89 10.66 -9.38 1.78
C GLU A 89 9.58 -8.43 2.34
N ILE A 90 8.37 -8.50 1.78
CA ILE A 90 7.24 -7.68 2.21
C ILE A 90 6.74 -8.12 3.59
N LEU A 91 6.72 -9.43 3.85
CA LEU A 91 6.35 -9.99 5.14
C LEU A 91 7.31 -9.53 6.25
N SER A 92 8.62 -9.65 6.03
CA SER A 92 9.63 -9.18 6.98
C SER A 92 9.42 -7.71 7.33
N PHE A 93 9.19 -6.87 6.32
CA PHE A 93 8.89 -5.46 6.53
C PHE A 93 7.63 -5.23 7.37
N PHE A 94 6.53 -5.94 7.12
CA PHE A 94 5.30 -5.77 7.92
C PHE A 94 5.47 -6.26 9.35
N LEU A 95 6.25 -7.33 9.59
CA LEU A 95 6.54 -7.81 10.94
C LEU A 95 7.42 -6.82 11.73
N GLU A 96 8.44 -6.24 11.08
CA GLU A 96 9.23 -5.16 11.67
C GLU A 96 8.36 -3.93 11.95
N PHE A 97 7.53 -3.53 10.99
CA PHE A 97 6.59 -2.42 11.16
C PHE A 97 5.61 -2.65 12.31
N GLN A 98 5.09 -3.88 12.47
CA GLN A 98 4.21 -4.26 13.58
C GLN A 98 4.91 -4.08 14.92
N LYS A 99 6.14 -4.61 15.02
CA LYS A 99 6.98 -4.50 16.21
C LYS A 99 7.25 -3.05 16.60
N ASP A 100 7.65 -2.21 15.65
CA ASP A 100 8.03 -0.82 15.90
C ASP A 100 6.83 0.09 16.23
N HIS A 101 5.66 -0.16 15.63
CA HIS A 101 4.50 0.74 15.77
C HIS A 101 3.45 0.28 16.79
N PHE A 102 3.31 -1.02 17.05
CA PHE A 102 2.28 -1.58 17.94
C PHE A 102 2.88 -2.38 19.11
N GLY A 103 4.17 -2.72 19.04
CA GLY A 103 4.76 -3.76 19.88
C GLY A 103 4.29 -5.13 19.43
N PHE A 104 5.06 -6.18 19.71
CA PHE A 104 4.47 -7.51 19.65
C PHE A 104 3.44 -7.58 20.78
N HIS A 105 2.16 -7.68 20.44
CA HIS A 105 1.19 -8.20 21.39
C HIS A 105 1.57 -9.66 21.66
N ASP A 106 2.41 -9.87 22.67
CA ASP A 106 2.43 -11.12 23.39
C ASP A 106 0.98 -11.31 23.84
N HIS A 107 0.23 -12.17 23.14
CA HIS A 107 -1.05 -12.64 23.65
C HIS A 107 -0.71 -13.33 24.96
N ASP A 108 -0.92 -12.60 26.05
CA ASP A 108 -0.88 -13.12 27.40
C ASP A 108 -1.85 -14.30 27.43
N PHE A 109 -1.31 -15.51 27.30
CA PHE A 109 -2.03 -16.76 27.54
C PHE A 109 -2.34 -16.78 29.03
N THR A 110 -3.41 -16.10 29.42
CA THR A 110 -3.94 -16.21 30.77
C THR A 110 -4.65 -17.57 30.87
N PHE A 111 -4.07 -18.43 31.70
CA PHE A 111 -4.48 -19.80 32.03
C PHE A 111 -5.87 -19.89 32.68
#